data_AF-A0A0P9QU64-F1
#
_entry.id   AF-A0A0P9QU64-F1
#
_cell.length_a   1.000
_cell.length_b   1.000
_cell.length_c   1.000
_cell.angle_alpha   90.00
_cell.angle_beta   90.00
_cell.angle_gamma   90.00
#
_symmetry.space_group_name_H-M   'P 1'
#
loop_
_entity.id
_entity.type
_entity.pdbx_description
1 polymer ?
#
loop_
_entity_poly.entity_id
_entity_poly.type
_entity_poly.pdbx_seq_one_letter_code
_entity_poly.pdbx_strand_id
1 'polypeptide(L)'
;MNRVFRHPGKKTTSLVLAGALLAAGAVVASDASPVTVVASNPRFAALIQPGAQAQVLTTDAQWAEGPLCLTDGRLIWSDVKANKVMSWKEHDGVTVWLDPADYQNGHALDAEGRVIAASHGERAIVRQEADGQWRTVVDGTRASV
;
A
#
# COMPACT_ATOMS: atom_id res chain seq x y z
N MET A 1 -16.59 32.29 -76.66
CA MET A 1 -15.90 31.16 -76.00
C MET A 1 -16.05 31.31 -74.50
N ASN A 2 -16.88 30.48 -73.87
CA ASN A 2 -16.79 30.11 -72.45
C ASN A 2 -17.73 28.92 -72.22
N ARG A 3 -17.14 27.81 -71.77
CA ARG A 3 -17.81 26.52 -71.48
C ARG A 3 -18.39 26.56 -70.07
N VAL A 4 -19.61 26.06 -69.88
CA VAL A 4 -20.04 25.51 -68.59
C VAL A 4 -20.67 24.15 -68.87
N PHE A 5 -19.90 23.11 -68.55
CA PHE A 5 -20.31 21.71 -68.63
C PHE A 5 -21.19 21.35 -67.43
N ARG A 6 -22.29 20.65 -67.73
CA ARG A 6 -23.19 20.02 -66.76
C ARG A 6 -22.51 18.82 -66.06
N HIS A 7 -22.89 18.63 -64.80
CA HIS A 7 -22.59 17.50 -63.92
C HIS A 7 -22.65 16.12 -64.59
N PRO A 8 -21.86 15.17 -64.08
CA PRO A 8 -22.37 13.81 -63.90
C PRO A 8 -22.09 13.20 -62.52
N GLY A 9 -23.14 12.62 -61.95
CA GLY A 9 -23.13 11.26 -61.41
C GLY A 9 -22.29 10.98 -60.16
N LYS A 10 -22.93 11.02 -59.00
CA LYS A 10 -22.49 10.35 -57.77
C LYS A 10 -22.34 8.84 -58.05
N LYS A 11 -21.16 8.28 -57.82
CA LYS A 11 -20.98 6.83 -57.68
C LYS A 11 -20.46 6.55 -56.28
N THR A 12 -21.34 5.93 -55.50
CA THR A 12 -21.20 5.48 -54.13
C THR A 12 -20.08 4.44 -54.04
N THR A 13 -19.01 4.75 -53.30
CA THR A 13 -18.04 3.74 -52.88
C THR A 13 -18.30 3.42 -51.43
N SER A 14 -18.87 2.23 -51.21
CA SER A 14 -19.16 1.69 -49.89
C SER A 14 -17.88 1.52 -49.08
N LEU A 15 -17.79 2.22 -47.95
CA LEU A 15 -16.78 1.98 -46.93
C LEU A 15 -17.28 0.80 -46.07
N VAL A 16 -16.68 -0.38 -46.23
CA VAL A 16 -16.93 -1.51 -45.33
C VAL A 16 -16.15 -1.24 -44.05
N LEU A 17 -16.85 -0.75 -43.03
CA LEU A 17 -16.35 -0.60 -41.67
C LEU A 17 -16.38 -1.99 -41.01
N ALA A 18 -15.24 -2.68 -41.00
CA ALA A 18 -15.08 -3.88 -40.18
C ALA A 18 -14.94 -3.45 -38.71
N GLY A 19 -16.07 -3.34 -38.00
CA GLY A 19 -16.10 -3.14 -36.56
C GLY A 19 -15.66 -4.43 -35.86
N ALA A 20 -14.41 -4.49 -35.42
CA ALA A 20 -13.98 -5.50 -34.46
C ALA A 20 -14.55 -5.14 -33.09
N LEU A 21 -15.60 -5.84 -32.66
CA LEU A 21 -16.06 -5.80 -31.28
C LEU A 21 -15.01 -6.51 -30.42
N LEU A 22 -14.06 -5.77 -29.84
CA LEU A 22 -13.29 -6.26 -28.70
C LEU A 22 -14.22 -6.28 -27.50
N ALA A 23 -14.77 -7.46 -27.19
CA ALA A 23 -15.34 -7.70 -25.87
C ALA A 23 -14.18 -7.73 -24.87
N ALA A 24 -13.88 -6.58 -24.26
CA ALA A 24 -13.08 -6.53 -23.04
C ALA A 24 -13.89 -7.23 -21.95
N GLY A 25 -13.66 -8.52 -21.75
CA GLY A 25 -14.12 -9.22 -20.56
C GLY A 25 -13.44 -8.57 -19.37
N ALA A 26 -14.17 -7.73 -18.63
CA ALA A 26 -13.73 -7.31 -17.31
C ALA A 26 -13.59 -8.58 -16.47
N VAL A 27 -12.36 -8.96 -16.16
CA VAL A 27 -12.10 -9.94 -15.11
C VAL A 27 -12.56 -9.26 -13.83
N VAL A 28 -13.74 -9.65 -13.35
CA VAL A 28 -14.18 -9.24 -12.02
C VAL A 28 -13.23 -9.95 -11.06
N ALA A 29 -12.29 -9.20 -10.48
CA ALA A 29 -11.45 -9.70 -9.41
C ALA A 29 -12.38 -10.24 -8.31
N SER A 30 -12.12 -11.46 -7.83
CA SER A 30 -12.90 -12.01 -6.74
C SER A 30 -12.59 -11.22 -5.47
N ASP A 31 -13.60 -10.56 -4.90
CA ASP A 31 -13.52 -9.93 -3.56
C ASP A 31 -13.40 -10.96 -2.43
N ALA A 32 -13.35 -12.25 -2.73
CA ALA A 32 -13.21 -13.28 -1.71
C ALA A 32 -11.77 -13.27 -1.18
N SER A 33 -11.62 -12.87 0.08
CA SER A 33 -10.34 -12.95 0.77
C SER A 33 -9.77 -14.38 0.74
N PRO A 34 -8.46 -14.55 0.47
CA PRO A 34 -7.81 -15.86 0.60
C PRO A 34 -7.70 -16.31 2.06
N VAL A 35 -8.04 -15.46 3.03
CA VAL A 35 -7.91 -15.73 4.46
C VAL A 35 -9.26 -16.13 5.05
N THR A 36 -9.33 -17.35 5.59
CA THR A 36 -10.50 -17.83 6.35
C THR A 36 -10.33 -17.50 7.84
N VAL A 37 -11.26 -16.74 8.40
CA VAL A 37 -11.31 -16.46 9.85
C VAL A 37 -12.01 -17.61 10.57
N VAL A 38 -11.31 -18.28 11.49
CA VAL A 38 -11.87 -19.34 12.33
C VAL A 38 -11.90 -18.88 13.79
N ALA A 39 -13.09 -18.67 14.34
CA ALA A 39 -13.30 -18.30 15.74
C ALA A 39 -13.79 -19.51 16.55
N SER A 40 -12.87 -20.24 17.20
CA SER A 40 -13.20 -21.42 18.01
C SER A 40 -13.84 -21.09 19.37
N ASN A 41 -13.74 -19.83 19.81
CA ASN A 41 -14.29 -19.34 21.07
C ASN A 41 -15.38 -18.29 20.80
N PRO A 42 -16.61 -18.45 21.33
CA PRO A 42 -17.69 -17.48 21.17
C PRO A 42 -17.34 -16.07 21.67
N ARG A 43 -16.51 -15.95 22.71
CA ARG A 43 -16.06 -14.64 23.22
C ARG A 43 -15.16 -13.91 22.22
N PHE A 44 -14.35 -14.63 21.46
CA PHE A 44 -13.54 -14.05 20.39
C PHE A 44 -14.41 -13.71 19.17
N ALA A 45 -15.35 -14.59 18.81
CA ALA A 45 -16.30 -14.33 17.72
C ALA A 45 -17.08 -13.02 17.94
N ALA A 46 -17.43 -12.71 19.20
CA ALA A 46 -18.10 -11.47 19.56
C ALA A 46 -17.25 -10.19 19.35
N LEU A 47 -15.93 -10.30 19.18
CA LEU A 47 -15.03 -9.17 18.90
C LEU A 47 -14.93 -8.85 17.40
N ILE A 48 -15.40 -9.76 16.53
CA ILE A 48 -15.33 -9.61 15.08
C ILE A 48 -16.63 -9.01 14.59
N GLN A 49 -16.55 -7.89 13.86
CA GLN A 49 -17.73 -7.26 13.28
C GLN A 49 -18.40 -8.21 12.27
N PRO A 50 -19.75 -8.28 12.23
CA PRO A 50 -20.45 -9.05 11.22
C PRO A 50 -20.03 -8.65 9.81
N GLY A 51 -19.62 -9.62 8.99
CA GLY A 51 -19.16 -9.38 7.62
C GLY A 51 -17.72 -8.88 7.49
N ALA A 52 -16.98 -8.72 8.59
CA ALA A 52 -15.56 -8.40 8.52
C ALA A 52 -14.79 -9.49 7.77
N GLN A 53 -13.95 -9.07 6.83
CA GLN A 53 -13.07 -9.94 6.06
C GLN A 53 -11.63 -9.54 6.32
N ALA A 54 -10.76 -10.51 6.58
CA ALA A 54 -9.32 -10.27 6.58
C ALA A 54 -8.88 -9.92 5.16
N GLN A 55 -7.98 -8.96 4.97
CA GLN A 55 -7.50 -8.57 3.64
C GLN A 55 -5.98 -8.74 3.58
N VAL A 56 -5.48 -9.18 2.43
CA VAL A 56 -4.04 -9.24 2.17
C VAL A 56 -3.63 -7.92 1.54
N LEU A 57 -2.91 -7.08 2.29
CA LEU A 57 -2.48 -5.76 1.81
C LEU A 57 -1.30 -5.87 0.82
N THR A 58 -0.41 -6.82 1.02
CA THR A 58 0.70 -7.15 0.11
C THR A 58 1.24 -8.55 0.40
N THR A 59 1.85 -9.17 -0.60
CA THR A 59 2.63 -10.42 -0.49
C THR A 59 4.12 -10.20 -0.82
N ASP A 60 4.54 -8.95 -1.04
CA ASP A 60 5.85 -8.63 -1.61
C ASP A 60 6.94 -8.44 -0.55
N ALA A 61 6.57 -8.36 0.74
CA ALA A 61 7.50 -8.18 1.83
C ALA A 61 8.40 -9.41 2.02
N GLN A 62 9.71 -9.21 2.13
CA GLN A 62 10.67 -10.29 2.41
C GLN A 62 10.60 -10.75 3.87
N TRP A 63 10.40 -9.81 4.81
CA TRP A 63 10.15 -10.10 6.22
C TRP A 63 9.40 -8.95 6.90
N ALA A 64 8.06 -9.05 6.94
CA ALA A 64 7.20 -8.04 7.53
C ALA A 64 7.17 -8.12 9.07
N GLU A 65 7.53 -7.03 9.75
CA GLU A 65 7.56 -6.93 11.22
C GLU A 65 7.14 -5.55 11.73
N GLY A 66 6.86 -5.48 13.03
CA GLY A 66 6.64 -4.22 13.74
C GLY A 66 5.51 -3.33 13.20
N PRO A 67 4.30 -3.86 12.97
CA PRO A 67 3.19 -3.03 12.50
C PRO A 67 2.81 -1.96 13.53
N LEU A 68 2.53 -0.73 13.07
CA LEU A 68 2.01 0.37 13.88
C LEU A 68 0.95 1.16 13.11
N CYS A 69 -0.23 1.30 13.70
CA CYS A 69 -1.25 2.23 13.22
C CYS A 69 -0.96 3.65 13.74
N LEU A 70 -0.79 4.60 12.83
CA LEU A 70 -0.58 6.01 13.12
C LEU A 70 -1.91 6.75 13.25
N THR A 71 -1.88 7.90 13.93
CA THR A 71 -3.09 8.74 14.17
C THR A 71 -3.67 9.33 12.89
N ASP A 72 -2.89 9.42 11.81
CA ASP A 72 -3.32 9.88 10.49
C ASP A 72 -3.99 8.78 9.63
N GLY A 73 -4.22 7.60 10.22
CA GLY A 73 -4.86 6.45 9.60
C GLY A 73 -3.94 5.56 8.77
N ARG A 74 -2.62 5.84 8.71
CA ARG A 74 -1.66 4.95 8.06
C ARG A 74 -1.31 3.77 8.94
N LEU A 75 -1.13 2.61 8.33
CA LEU A 75 -0.43 1.46 8.92
C LEU A 75 1.01 1.47 8.40
N ILE A 76 2.00 1.52 9.28
CA ILE A 76 3.41 1.31 8.90
C ILE A 76 3.89 -0.06 9.38
N TRP A 77 4.88 -0.65 8.70
CA TRP A 77 5.58 -1.85 9.12
C TRP A 77 6.95 -1.90 8.45
N SER A 78 7.90 -2.63 9.03
CA SER A 78 9.20 -2.86 8.39
C SER A 78 9.16 -4.06 7.46
N ASP A 79 9.77 -3.93 6.28
CA ASP A 79 10.36 -5.07 5.60
C ASP A 79 11.85 -5.15 5.99
N VAL A 80 12.12 -5.88 7.07
CA VAL A 80 13.42 -5.85 7.76
C VAL A 80 14.55 -6.29 6.83
N LYS A 81 14.32 -7.33 6.01
CA LYS A 81 15.36 -7.83 5.08
C LYS A 81 15.56 -6.91 3.88
N ALA A 82 14.52 -6.20 3.45
CA ALA A 82 14.63 -5.21 2.38
C ALA A 82 15.22 -3.87 2.84
N ASN A 83 15.44 -3.68 4.15
CA ASN A 83 15.91 -2.44 4.76
C ASN A 83 14.99 -1.22 4.47
N LYS A 84 13.68 -1.42 4.57
CA LYS A 84 12.67 -0.38 4.33
C LYS A 84 11.60 -0.40 5.42
N VAL A 85 11.03 0.77 5.69
CA VAL A 85 9.72 0.86 6.35
C VAL A 85 8.68 1.17 5.29
N MET A 86 7.63 0.36 5.27
CA MET A 86 6.49 0.45 4.37
C MET A 86 5.34 1.18 5.07
N SER A 87 4.43 1.71 4.27
CA SER A 87 3.20 2.37 4.72
C SER A 87 2.03 1.91 3.86
N TRP A 88 0.87 1.76 4.48
CA TRP A 88 -0.38 1.50 3.79
C TRP A 88 -1.46 2.48 4.27
N LYS A 89 -2.29 2.94 3.33
CA LYS A 89 -3.51 3.69 3.58
C LYS A 89 -4.56 3.29 2.55
N GLU A 90 -5.82 3.20 2.95
CA GLU A 90 -6.93 2.70 2.11
C GLU A 90 -6.91 3.21 0.66
N HIS A 91 -6.72 4.53 0.46
CA HIS A 91 -6.74 5.15 -0.87
C HIS A 91 -5.38 5.18 -1.58
N ASP A 92 -4.28 5.06 -0.83
CA ASP A 92 -2.92 5.19 -1.37
C ASP A 92 -2.30 3.82 -1.67
N GLY A 93 -2.85 2.75 -1.08
CA GLY A 93 -2.27 1.41 -1.13
C GLY A 93 -0.94 1.33 -0.39
N VAL A 94 -0.12 0.35 -0.75
CA VAL A 94 1.21 0.13 -0.16
C VAL A 94 2.24 1.04 -0.82
N THR A 95 2.99 1.77 0.00
CA THR A 95 4.06 2.70 -0.39
C THR A 95 5.29 2.52 0.50
N VAL A 96 6.44 3.03 0.08
CA VAL A 96 7.65 3.10 0.91
C VAL A 96 7.61 4.38 1.74
N TRP A 97 7.79 4.28 3.06
CA TRP A 97 7.84 5.43 3.97
C TRP A 97 9.27 5.84 4.31
N LEU A 98 10.18 4.87 4.50
CA LEU A 98 11.58 5.11 4.84
C LEU A 98 12.50 4.13 4.09
N ASP A 99 13.54 4.67 3.44
CA ASP A 99 14.53 3.93 2.67
C ASP A 99 15.84 4.75 2.51
N PRO A 100 16.99 4.29 3.04
CA PRO A 100 17.15 3.09 3.88
C PRO A 100 16.55 3.29 5.27
N ALA A 101 16.22 2.18 5.94
CA ALA A 101 15.57 2.17 7.25
C ALA A 101 16.49 1.69 8.39
N ASP A 102 17.79 1.51 8.17
CA ASP A 102 18.75 0.94 9.12
C ASP A 102 18.24 -0.32 9.84
N TYR A 103 17.56 -1.19 9.08
CA TYR A 103 16.98 -2.44 9.54
C TYR A 103 16.10 -2.25 10.78
N GLN A 104 15.29 -1.19 10.81
CA GLN A 104 14.22 -1.00 11.79
C GLN A 104 13.29 -2.21 11.82
N ASN A 105 12.81 -2.58 13.00
CA ASN A 105 11.93 -3.73 13.23
C ASN A 105 10.66 -3.29 13.97
N GLY A 106 10.62 -3.41 15.30
CA GLY A 106 9.44 -3.01 16.09
C GLY A 106 9.25 -1.50 16.13
N HIS A 107 8.00 -1.04 15.97
CA HIS A 107 7.62 0.38 16.06
C HIS A 107 6.62 0.62 17.19
N ALA A 108 6.66 1.81 17.77
CA ALA A 108 5.66 2.31 18.71
C ALA A 108 5.56 3.84 18.63
N LEU A 109 4.60 4.41 19.34
CA LEU A 109 4.55 5.85 19.61
C LEU A 109 5.10 6.13 21.02
N ASP A 110 5.88 7.19 21.17
CA ASP A 110 6.22 7.72 22.48
C ASP A 110 5.06 8.54 23.10
N ALA A 111 5.28 9.11 24.29
CA ALA A 111 4.27 9.88 25.00
C ALA A 111 3.85 11.17 24.28
N GLU A 112 4.70 11.67 23.37
CA GLU A 112 4.44 12.84 22.54
C GLU A 112 3.84 12.47 21.17
N GLY A 113 3.61 11.19 20.90
CA GLY A 113 3.06 10.71 19.64
C GLY A 113 4.08 10.64 18.49
N ARG A 114 5.38 10.66 18.78
CA ARG A 114 6.44 10.46 17.79
C ARG A 114 6.71 8.98 17.61
N VAL A 115 7.10 8.59 16.40
CA VAL A 115 7.47 7.19 16.11
C VAL A 115 8.81 6.87 16.74
N ILE A 116 8.86 5.79 17.50
CA ILE A 116 10.08 5.13 17.94
C ILE A 116 10.21 3.76 17.26
N ALA A 117 11.44 3.34 16.99
CA ALA A 117 11.74 2.08 16.34
C ALA A 117 12.93 1.37 16.98
N ALA A 118 12.90 0.05 17.06
CA ALA A 118 14.08 -0.76 17.33
C ALA A 118 14.87 -0.93 16.04
N SER A 119 16.11 -0.43 15.98
CA SER A 119 17.00 -0.53 14.82
C SER A 119 18.05 -1.61 15.03
N HIS A 120 18.10 -2.61 14.13
CA HIS A 120 19.19 -3.57 14.11
C HIS A 120 20.50 -2.95 13.60
N GLY A 121 20.44 -1.98 12.67
CA GLY A 121 21.61 -1.29 12.12
C GLY A 121 22.35 -0.46 13.17
N GLU A 122 21.61 0.38 13.89
CA GLU A 122 22.15 1.23 14.96
C GLU A 122 22.31 0.50 16.30
N ARG A 123 21.75 -0.71 16.42
CA ARG A 123 21.71 -1.50 17.67
C ARG A 123 21.13 -0.70 18.84
N ALA A 124 20.06 0.04 18.55
CA ALA A 124 19.51 1.06 19.42
C ALA A 124 17.99 1.17 19.27
N ILE A 125 17.36 1.87 20.21
CA ILE A 125 16.04 2.47 19.99
C ILE A 125 16.27 3.85 19.42
N VAL A 126 15.66 4.11 18.27
CA VAL A 126 15.69 5.40 17.57
C VAL A 126 14.31 6.03 17.58
N ARG A 127 14.25 7.36 17.49
CA ARG A 127 13.02 8.14 17.42
C ARG A 127 13.09 9.08 16.23
N GLN A 128 11.98 9.22 15.52
CA GLN A 128 11.82 10.27 14.52
C GLN A 128 11.43 11.58 15.20
N GLU A 129 12.27 12.60 15.09
CA GLU A 129 12.01 13.94 15.59
C GLU A 129 11.06 14.72 14.65
N ALA A 130 10.57 15.86 15.12
CA ALA A 130 9.62 16.69 14.36
C ALA A 130 10.18 17.24 13.04
N ASP A 131 11.50 17.32 12.90
CA ASP A 131 12.20 17.68 11.66
C ASP A 131 12.37 16.49 10.69
N GLY A 132 11.83 15.32 11.05
CA GLY A 132 11.90 14.08 10.30
C GLY A 132 13.19 13.29 10.51
N GLN A 133 14.16 13.80 11.28
CA GLN A 133 15.43 13.12 11.53
C GLN A 133 15.28 12.01 12.56
N TRP A 134 16.02 10.92 12.36
CA TRP A 134 16.10 9.84 13.34
C TRP A 134 17.23 10.10 14.35
N ARG A 135 16.93 9.90 15.63
CA ARG A 135 17.88 10.09 16.75
C ARG A 135 17.87 8.88 17.67
N THR A 136 19.04 8.48 18.14
CA THR A 136 19.18 7.43 19.16
C THR A 136 18.64 7.92 20.49
N VAL A 137 17.66 7.20 21.03
CA VAL A 137 17.08 7.41 22.37
C VAL A 137 17.85 6.59 23.40
N VAL A 138 18.14 5.34 23.09
CA VAL A 138 18.93 4.46 23.95
C VAL A 138 19.73 3.47 23.11
N ASP A 139 20.98 3.27 23.49
CA ASP A 139 21.87 2.25 22.94
C ASP A 139 22.41 1.35 24.07
N GLY A 140 23.24 0.37 23.72
CA GLY A 140 23.87 -0.56 24.67
C GLY A 140 24.83 0.07 25.68
N THR A 141 25.07 1.39 25.64
CA THR A 141 26.04 2.09 26.49
C THR A 141 25.47 3.27 27.28
N ARG A 142 24.28 3.82 26.94
CA ARG A 142 23.52 4.80 27.75
C ARG A 142 22.15 5.15 27.14
N ALA A 143 21.25 5.71 27.96
CA ALA A 143 20.05 6.42 27.49
C ALA A 143 20.40 7.90 27.26
N SER A 144 20.07 8.43 26.08
CA SER A 144 20.15 9.86 25.75
C SER A 144 18.87 10.51 26.26
N VAL A 145 18.96 11.15 27.43
CA VAL A 145 17.89 12.01 28.00
C VAL A 145 17.94 13.40 27.40
#